data_AF-A0A1L9C5Z5-F1
#
_entry.id   AF-A0A1L9C5Z5-F1
#
_cell.length_a   1.000
_cell.length_b   1.000
_cell.length_c   1.000
_cell.angle_alpha   90.00
_cell.angle_beta   90.00
_cell.angle_gamma   90.00
#
_symmetry.space_group_name_H-M   'P 1'
#
loop_
_entity.id
_entity.type
_entity.pdbx_description
1 polymer ?
#
loop_
_entity_poly.entity_id
_entity_poly.type
_entity_poly.pdbx_seq_one_letter_code
_entity_poly.pdbx_strand_id
1 'polypeptide(L)'
;MTDYILLIAIGLMILSAILPGKLSYRKLIGAFGWITFGAHWAYQPIHYMEINDYFNVFLTIMIACFCLMMAYSMVDEYRSKTLPVENLDITSMVTSATAIGSLFYFPFAQLPSLNYWIIATVTDNITWLLGVLGYQVTQDSWNLISYNGYTVEIILACTAIESIALFSGLIVSVKAPVSKLFQAFMVSVPVIYILNIFRDVFVIIAYGDQWFGAESFEIAHHMIAKMGSAAALFVIGYAVLKILPQLFDLIDGLVSLSRFRLKDIIDKIAGNR
;
A
#
# COMPACT_ATOMS: atom_id res chain seq x y z
N MET A 1 0.86 21.61 -2.68
CA MET A 1 2.17 21.72 -1.99
C MET A 1 2.57 20.39 -1.35
N THR A 2 1.62 19.65 -0.79
CA THR A 2 1.77 18.29 -0.24
C THR A 2 2.28 17.26 -1.25
N ASP A 3 1.90 17.35 -2.54
CA ASP A 3 2.32 16.38 -3.57
C ASP A 3 3.82 16.42 -3.87
N TYR A 4 4.41 17.63 -3.88
CA TYR A 4 5.85 17.81 -4.07
C TYR A 4 6.66 17.24 -2.90
N ILE A 5 6.15 17.34 -1.67
CA ILE A 5 6.81 16.78 -0.48
C ILE A 5 6.90 15.26 -0.60
N LEU A 6 5.84 14.63 -1.07
CA LEU A 6 5.76 13.19 -1.23
C LEU A 6 6.71 12.69 -2.33
N LEU A 7 6.76 13.37 -3.47
CA LEU A 7 7.72 13.07 -4.54
C LEU A 7 9.17 13.22 -4.09
N ILE A 8 9.48 14.27 -3.33
CA ILE A 8 10.82 14.47 -2.73
C ILE A 8 11.15 13.32 -1.78
N ALA A 9 10.21 12.95 -0.90
CA ALA A 9 10.39 11.86 0.03
C ALA A 9 10.69 10.53 -0.68
N ILE A 10 9.89 10.19 -1.70
CA ILE A 10 10.08 8.98 -2.51
C ILE A 10 11.41 9.03 -3.25
N GLY A 11 11.78 10.17 -3.84
CA GLY A 11 13.06 10.35 -4.51
C GLY A 11 14.26 10.08 -3.59
N LEU A 12 14.20 10.59 -2.35
CA LEU A 12 15.22 10.33 -1.32
C LEU A 12 15.25 8.85 -0.92
N MET A 13 14.09 8.21 -0.74
CA MET A 13 14.03 6.80 -0.40
C MET A 13 14.55 5.89 -1.53
N ILE A 14 14.24 6.22 -2.79
CA ILE A 14 14.79 5.52 -3.98
C ILE A 14 16.31 5.68 -4.02
N LEU A 15 16.82 6.91 -3.83
CA LEU A 15 18.25 7.16 -3.79
C LEU A 15 18.93 6.36 -2.68
N SER A 16 18.33 6.28 -1.49
CA SER A 16 18.79 5.42 -0.40
C SER A 16 18.73 3.93 -0.77
N ALA A 17 17.71 3.47 -1.48
CA ALA A 17 17.56 2.08 -1.87
C ALA A 17 18.65 1.63 -2.86
N ILE A 18 18.98 2.48 -3.84
CA ILE A 18 19.96 2.18 -4.91
C ILE A 18 21.41 2.26 -4.43
N LEU A 19 21.71 3.15 -3.47
CA LEU A 19 23.07 3.34 -3.00
C LEU A 19 23.65 2.06 -2.34
N PRO A 20 24.92 1.71 -2.63
CA PRO A 20 25.58 0.56 -2.01
C PRO A 20 25.55 0.61 -0.48
N GLY A 21 25.29 -0.53 0.16
CA GLY A 21 25.22 -0.63 1.63
C GLY A 21 26.51 -0.25 2.36
N LYS A 22 27.66 -0.21 1.68
CA LYS A 22 28.94 0.24 2.24
C LYS A 22 29.00 1.75 2.48
N LEU A 23 28.14 2.53 1.83
CA LEU A 23 28.12 3.99 1.95
C LEU A 23 27.28 4.39 3.15
N SER A 24 27.93 4.92 4.20
CA SER A 24 27.22 5.38 5.40
C SER A 24 26.17 6.45 5.10
N TYR A 25 26.43 7.36 4.13
CA TYR A 25 25.46 8.40 3.73
C TYR A 25 24.12 7.86 3.23
N ARG A 26 24.06 6.60 2.76
CA ARG A 26 22.81 5.91 2.40
C ARG A 26 21.76 6.01 3.49
N LYS A 27 22.18 5.78 4.74
CA LYS A 27 21.31 5.80 5.92
C LYS A 27 20.79 7.21 6.22
N LEU A 28 21.65 8.20 6.09
CA LEU A 28 21.28 9.60 6.29
C LEU A 28 20.26 10.07 5.23
N ILE A 29 20.47 9.71 3.96
CA ILE A 29 19.54 10.04 2.87
C ILE A 29 18.17 9.38 3.12
N GLY A 30 18.16 8.11 3.49
CA GLY A 30 16.92 7.40 3.81
C GLY A 30 16.21 8.00 5.03
N ALA A 31 16.94 8.44 6.05
CA ALA A 31 16.36 9.14 7.19
C ALA A 31 15.66 10.44 6.78
N PHE A 32 16.28 11.26 5.92
CA PHE A 32 15.62 12.46 5.37
C PHE A 32 14.38 12.10 4.54
N GLY A 33 14.43 11.00 3.78
CA GLY A 33 13.26 10.44 3.09
C GLY A 33 12.13 10.12 4.06
N TRP A 34 12.41 9.42 5.16
CA TRP A 34 11.40 9.11 6.18
C TRP A 34 10.87 10.33 6.94
N ILE A 35 11.70 11.34 7.21
CA ILE A 35 11.25 12.60 7.82
C ILE A 35 10.27 13.33 6.90
N THR A 36 10.63 13.47 5.62
CA THR A 36 9.79 14.15 4.63
C THR A 36 8.50 13.38 4.35
N PHE A 37 8.57 12.05 4.28
CA PHE A 37 7.40 11.18 4.17
C PHE A 37 6.50 11.29 5.42
N GLY A 38 7.10 11.25 6.61
CA GLY A 38 6.39 11.42 7.88
C GLY A 38 5.72 12.79 8.01
N ALA A 39 6.36 13.86 7.52
CA ALA A 39 5.79 15.21 7.50
C ALA A 39 4.55 15.29 6.61
N HIS A 40 4.54 14.61 5.45
CA HIS A 40 3.35 14.49 4.62
C HIS A 40 2.21 13.81 5.39
N TRP A 41 2.47 12.66 6.01
CA TRP A 41 1.46 11.94 6.79
C TRP A 41 0.99 12.69 8.04
N ALA A 42 1.85 13.49 8.67
CA ALA A 42 1.49 14.31 9.82
C ALA A 42 0.55 15.48 9.48
N TYR A 43 0.44 15.86 8.20
CA TYR A 43 -0.50 16.88 7.73
C TYR A 43 -1.90 16.33 7.46
N GLN A 44 -2.01 15.06 7.06
CA GLN A 44 -3.27 14.42 6.69
C GLN A 44 -4.36 14.40 7.78
N PRO A 45 -4.05 14.33 9.10
CA PRO A 45 -5.06 14.42 10.14
C PRO A 45 -5.99 15.63 10.02
N ILE A 46 -5.51 16.78 9.54
CA ILE A 46 -6.32 17.99 9.39
C ILE A 46 -7.48 17.72 8.41
N HIS A 47 -7.17 17.14 7.25
CA HIS A 47 -8.17 16.79 6.25
C HIS A 47 -9.17 15.75 6.76
N TYR A 48 -8.69 14.69 7.42
CA TYR A 48 -9.57 13.63 7.92
C TYR A 48 -10.46 14.08 9.09
N MET A 49 -10.01 15.06 9.89
CA MET A 49 -10.86 15.71 10.90
C MET A 49 -11.99 16.51 10.26
N GLU A 50 -11.75 17.20 9.14
CA GLU A 50 -12.77 18.00 8.44
C GLU A 50 -13.92 17.13 7.90
N ILE A 51 -13.64 15.88 7.52
CA ILE A 51 -14.64 14.94 7.01
C ILE A 51 -15.16 13.95 8.08
N ASN A 52 -14.84 14.19 9.37
CA ASN A 52 -15.22 13.35 10.52
C ASN A 52 -14.76 11.87 10.41
N ASP A 53 -13.66 11.62 9.70
CA ASP A 53 -13.07 10.28 9.56
C ASP A 53 -11.97 10.05 10.61
N TYR A 54 -12.41 9.85 11.84
CA TYR A 54 -11.51 9.67 12.99
C TYR A 54 -10.61 8.43 12.89
N PHE A 55 -11.04 7.40 12.15
CA PHE A 55 -10.24 6.21 11.93
C PHE A 55 -8.97 6.57 11.13
N ASN A 56 -9.13 7.31 10.03
CA ASN A 56 -8.00 7.76 9.23
C ASN A 56 -7.15 8.82 9.94
N VAL A 57 -7.74 9.67 10.80
CA VAL A 57 -6.95 10.56 11.69
C VAL A 57 -5.98 9.74 12.54
N PHE A 58 -6.47 8.72 13.24
CA PHE A 58 -5.63 7.87 14.08
C PHE A 58 -4.56 7.13 13.26
N LEU A 59 -4.95 6.56 12.13
CA LEU A 59 -4.05 5.81 11.25
C LEU A 59 -2.90 6.67 10.71
N THR A 60 -3.20 7.88 10.23
CA THR A 60 -2.19 8.79 9.68
C THR A 60 -1.20 9.30 10.73
N ILE A 61 -1.66 9.52 11.97
CA ILE A 61 -0.77 9.81 13.11
C ILE A 61 0.15 8.62 13.40
N MET A 62 -0.38 7.40 13.44
CA MET A 62 0.44 6.19 13.64
C MET A 62 1.50 6.03 12.55
N ILE A 63 1.14 6.27 11.29
CA ILE A 63 2.08 6.23 10.16
C ILE A 63 3.17 7.31 10.34
N ALA A 64 2.80 8.53 10.73
CA ALA A 64 3.77 9.59 10.98
C ALA A 64 4.76 9.21 12.10
N CYS A 65 4.27 8.65 13.22
CA CYS A 65 5.12 8.14 14.30
C CYS A 65 6.05 7.02 13.82
N PHE A 66 5.54 6.08 13.02
CA PHE A 66 6.34 5.02 12.41
C PHE A 66 7.46 5.59 11.53
N CYS A 67 7.15 6.57 10.68
CA CYS A 67 8.13 7.23 9.83
C CYS A 67 9.25 7.90 10.64
N LEU A 68 8.90 8.58 11.74
CA LEU A 68 9.89 9.19 12.63
C LEU A 68 10.75 8.14 13.34
N MET A 69 10.18 7.00 13.75
CA MET A 69 10.94 5.87 14.32
C MET A 69 11.95 5.30 13.31
N MET A 70 11.54 5.16 12.04
CA MET A 70 12.43 4.70 10.97
C MET A 70 13.54 5.71 10.70
N ALA A 71 13.21 7.00 10.62
CA ALA A 71 14.19 8.07 10.46
C ALA A 71 15.21 8.08 11.61
N TYR A 72 14.73 8.01 12.86
CA TYR A 72 15.59 7.94 14.04
C TYR A 72 16.52 6.73 14.00
N SER A 73 15.99 5.55 13.67
CA SER A 73 16.77 4.32 13.58
C SER A 73 17.86 4.41 12.51
N MET A 74 17.57 5.00 11.36
CA MET A 74 18.56 5.20 10.31
C MET A 74 19.64 6.24 10.67
N VAL A 75 19.29 7.31 11.40
CA VAL A 75 20.28 8.27 11.93
C VAL A 75 21.17 7.62 12.97
N ASP A 76 20.60 6.79 13.84
CA ASP A 76 21.34 6.06 14.87
C ASP A 76 22.30 5.04 14.25
N GLU A 77 21.87 4.28 13.25
CA GLU A 77 22.73 3.37 12.47
C GLU A 77 23.86 4.12 11.74
N TYR A 78 23.58 5.32 11.21
CA TYR A 78 24.59 6.17 10.58
C TYR A 78 25.68 6.62 11.58
N ARG A 79 25.28 6.99 12.80
CA ARG A 79 26.20 7.48 13.85
C ARG A 79 26.97 6.35 14.51
N SER A 80 26.28 5.29 14.91
CA SER A 80 26.85 4.15 15.65
C SER A 80 27.64 3.21 14.74
N LYS A 81 27.35 3.19 13.43
CA LYS A 81 27.85 2.21 12.45
C LYS A 81 27.51 0.77 12.83
N THR A 82 26.52 0.56 13.68
CA THR A 82 26.04 -0.75 14.13
C THR A 82 24.58 -0.93 13.76
N LEU A 83 24.20 -2.17 13.46
CA LEU A 83 22.79 -2.52 13.26
C LEU A 83 22.15 -2.88 14.62
N PRO A 84 20.92 -2.41 14.89
CA PRO A 84 20.21 -2.73 16.14
C PRO A 84 19.74 -4.20 16.19
N VAL A 85 19.56 -4.84 15.03
CA VAL A 85 19.20 -6.25 14.90
C VAL A 85 20.34 -6.96 14.17
N GLU A 86 20.79 -8.09 14.69
CA GLU A 86 21.98 -8.79 14.21
C GLU A 86 21.80 -9.24 12.74
N ASN A 87 22.74 -8.87 11.88
CA ASN A 87 22.87 -9.30 10.48
C ASN A 87 21.71 -8.98 9.50
N LEU A 88 20.67 -8.22 9.89
CA LEU A 88 19.63 -7.76 8.97
C LEU A 88 19.50 -6.24 8.90
N ASP A 89 19.63 -5.70 7.69
CA ASP A 89 19.45 -4.29 7.40
C ASP A 89 17.96 -3.94 7.20
N ILE A 90 17.19 -4.02 8.29
CA ILE A 90 15.74 -3.82 8.28
C ILE A 90 15.35 -2.44 7.79
N THR A 91 16.03 -1.39 8.27
CA THR A 91 15.67 -0.03 7.90
C THR A 91 15.83 0.21 6.41
N SER A 92 16.88 -0.32 5.78
CA SER A 92 17.02 -0.19 4.33
C SER A 92 16.09 -1.12 3.54
N MET A 93 15.76 -2.31 4.04
CA MET A 93 14.77 -3.19 3.40
C MET A 93 13.39 -2.52 3.39
N VAL A 94 12.93 -2.01 4.54
CA VAL A 94 11.65 -1.30 4.65
C VAL A 94 11.65 -0.02 3.81
N THR A 95 12.76 0.75 3.81
CA THR A 95 12.89 1.92 2.93
C THR A 95 12.75 1.55 1.45
N SER A 96 13.37 0.44 1.04
CA SER A 96 13.29 -0.04 -0.34
C SER A 96 11.87 -0.51 -0.69
N ALA A 97 11.22 -1.28 0.20
CA ALA A 97 9.85 -1.72 0.02
C ALA A 97 8.88 -0.54 -0.13
N THR A 98 8.97 0.45 0.76
CA THR A 98 8.16 1.67 0.71
C THR A 98 8.43 2.46 -0.56
N ALA A 99 9.70 2.65 -0.94
CA ALA A 99 10.08 3.38 -2.15
C ALA A 99 9.52 2.73 -3.42
N ILE A 100 9.68 1.41 -3.54
CA ILE A 100 9.25 0.66 -4.73
C ILE A 100 7.72 0.59 -4.77
N GLY A 101 7.05 0.29 -3.65
CA GLY A 101 5.59 0.29 -3.59
C GLY A 101 5.01 1.66 -3.95
N SER A 102 5.62 2.73 -3.43
CA SER A 102 5.29 4.11 -3.81
C SER A 102 5.46 4.34 -5.31
N LEU A 103 6.57 3.87 -5.91
CA LEU A 103 6.83 4.00 -7.34
C LEU A 103 5.80 3.27 -8.20
N PHE A 104 5.21 2.17 -7.72
CA PHE A 104 4.14 1.47 -8.44
C PHE A 104 2.77 2.15 -8.32
N TYR A 105 2.49 2.82 -7.19
CA TYR A 105 1.20 3.47 -6.95
C TYR A 105 1.13 4.90 -7.49
N PHE A 106 2.10 5.74 -7.13
CA PHE A 106 2.01 7.19 -7.34
C PHE A 106 1.90 7.66 -8.79
N PRO A 107 2.52 7.00 -9.80
CA PRO A 107 2.27 7.38 -11.19
C PRO A 107 0.78 7.36 -11.54
N PHE A 108 0.01 6.40 -11.04
CA PHE A 108 -1.43 6.33 -11.28
C PHE A 108 -2.25 7.29 -10.43
N ALA A 109 -1.75 7.70 -9.26
CA ALA A 109 -2.42 8.68 -8.42
C ALA A 109 -2.17 10.14 -8.86
N GLN A 110 -0.99 10.42 -9.42
CA GLN A 110 -0.52 11.79 -9.68
C GLN A 110 -0.53 12.18 -11.15
N LEU A 111 -0.42 11.24 -12.09
CA LEU A 111 -0.46 11.53 -13.53
C LEU A 111 -1.89 11.32 -14.06
N PRO A 112 -2.60 12.39 -14.50
CA PRO A 112 -3.98 12.27 -14.95
C PRO A 112 -4.17 11.27 -16.10
N SER A 113 -3.19 11.16 -17.00
CA SER A 113 -3.24 10.22 -18.13
C SER A 113 -3.19 8.77 -17.68
N LEU A 114 -2.33 8.42 -16.72
CA LEU A 114 -2.26 7.06 -16.17
C LEU A 114 -3.46 6.74 -15.28
N ASN A 115 -3.92 7.73 -14.51
CA ASN A 115 -5.13 7.62 -13.70
C ASN A 115 -6.36 7.30 -14.57
N TYR A 116 -6.56 8.09 -15.61
CA TYR A 116 -7.62 7.86 -16.59
C TYR A 116 -7.47 6.49 -17.25
N TRP A 117 -6.27 6.14 -17.71
CA TRP A 117 -6.01 4.88 -18.40
C TRP A 117 -6.34 3.65 -17.54
N ILE A 118 -5.89 3.61 -16.28
CA ILE A 118 -6.12 2.44 -15.43
C ILE A 118 -7.59 2.28 -15.04
N ILE A 119 -8.27 3.39 -14.73
CA ILE A 119 -9.70 3.38 -14.37
C ILE A 119 -10.54 2.99 -15.59
N ALA A 120 -10.27 3.58 -16.77
CA ALA A 120 -10.98 3.24 -17.99
C ALA A 120 -10.79 1.76 -18.36
N THR A 121 -9.55 1.27 -18.29
CA THR A 121 -9.23 -0.14 -18.58
C THR A 121 -9.97 -1.10 -17.63
N VAL A 122 -10.01 -0.78 -16.33
CA VAL A 122 -10.74 -1.60 -15.35
C VAL A 122 -12.24 -1.54 -15.60
N THR A 123 -12.78 -0.35 -15.88
CA THR A 123 -14.19 -0.15 -16.24
C THR A 123 -14.57 -1.00 -17.45
N ASP A 124 -13.79 -0.97 -18.52
CA ASP A 124 -14.02 -1.77 -19.73
C ASP A 124 -13.98 -3.29 -19.44
N ASN A 125 -13.06 -3.74 -18.60
CA ASN A 125 -12.97 -5.16 -18.21
C ASN A 125 -14.17 -5.62 -17.37
N ILE A 126 -14.67 -4.76 -16.49
CA ILE A 126 -15.88 -5.00 -15.70
C ILE A 126 -17.10 -5.07 -16.62
N THR A 127 -17.29 -4.08 -17.49
CA THR A 127 -18.37 -4.04 -18.49
C THR A 127 -18.35 -5.28 -19.38
N TRP A 128 -17.16 -5.67 -19.86
CA TRP A 128 -16.98 -6.87 -20.66
C TRP A 128 -17.42 -8.14 -19.91
N LEU A 129 -16.97 -8.32 -18.65
CA LEU A 129 -17.33 -9.50 -17.87
C LEU A 129 -18.83 -9.53 -17.55
N LEU A 130 -19.46 -8.40 -17.25
CA LEU A 130 -20.92 -8.28 -17.06
C LEU A 130 -21.68 -8.72 -18.32
N GLY A 131 -21.22 -8.28 -19.50
CA GLY A 131 -21.79 -8.69 -20.77
C GLY A 131 -21.66 -10.19 -21.03
N VAL A 132 -20.51 -10.79 -20.71
CA VAL A 132 -20.28 -12.25 -20.78
C VAL A 132 -21.22 -13.01 -19.84
N LEU A 133 -21.50 -12.46 -18.67
CA LEU A 133 -22.44 -13.02 -17.69
C LEU A 133 -23.92 -12.80 -18.06
N GLY A 134 -24.20 -12.06 -19.14
CA GLY A 134 -25.56 -11.82 -19.65
C GLY A 134 -26.27 -10.59 -19.07
N TYR A 135 -25.58 -9.77 -18.28
CA TYR A 135 -26.13 -8.54 -17.72
C TYR A 135 -26.11 -7.41 -18.75
N GLN A 136 -27.28 -6.81 -18.99
CA GLN A 136 -27.43 -5.67 -19.91
C GLN A 136 -27.05 -4.38 -19.18
N VAL A 137 -25.76 -4.03 -19.22
CA VAL A 137 -25.24 -2.81 -18.60
C VAL A 137 -24.95 -1.75 -19.65
N THR A 138 -25.09 -0.48 -19.25
CA THR A 138 -24.73 0.68 -20.06
C THR A 138 -23.52 1.36 -19.45
N GLN A 139 -22.49 1.59 -20.25
CA GLN A 139 -21.34 2.38 -19.83
C GLN A 139 -21.60 3.85 -20.20
N ASP A 140 -22.08 4.63 -19.23
CA ASP A 140 -22.51 6.03 -19.46
C ASP A 140 -21.32 6.98 -19.64
N SER A 141 -20.14 6.59 -19.12
CA SER A 141 -18.89 7.34 -19.23
C SER A 141 -17.70 6.39 -19.13
N TRP A 142 -16.49 6.91 -19.30
CA TRP A 142 -15.23 6.16 -19.19
C TRP A 142 -15.00 5.51 -17.81
N ASN A 143 -15.74 5.94 -16.77
CA ASN A 143 -15.67 5.40 -15.41
C ASN A 143 -17.04 5.16 -14.75
N LEU A 144 -18.14 5.23 -15.51
CA LEU A 144 -19.51 5.05 -14.98
C LEU A 144 -20.18 3.85 -15.66
N ILE A 145 -20.69 2.94 -14.83
CA ILE A 145 -21.45 1.76 -15.28
C ILE A 145 -22.84 1.81 -14.66
N SER A 146 -23.87 1.73 -15.49
CA SER A 146 -25.27 1.73 -15.09
C SER A 146 -25.94 0.39 -15.36
N TYR A 147 -26.68 -0.09 -14.37
CA TYR A 147 -27.46 -1.32 -14.43
C TYR A 147 -28.78 -1.14 -13.67
N ASN A 148 -29.91 -1.46 -14.29
CA ASN A 148 -31.26 -1.32 -13.72
C ASN A 148 -31.59 0.07 -13.13
N GLY A 149 -31.05 1.14 -13.71
CA GLY A 149 -31.27 2.51 -13.26
C GLY A 149 -30.38 2.95 -12.09
N TYR A 150 -29.44 2.11 -11.67
CA TYR A 150 -28.43 2.43 -10.66
C TYR A 150 -27.04 2.54 -11.30
N THR A 151 -26.32 3.60 -10.96
CA THR A 151 -24.99 3.91 -11.51
C THR A 151 -23.91 3.73 -10.47
N VAL A 152 -22.81 3.07 -10.83
CA VAL A 152 -21.60 2.93 -10.02
C VAL A 152 -20.44 3.65 -10.70
N GLU A 153 -19.74 4.49 -9.94
CA GLU A 153 -18.51 5.13 -10.37
C GLU A 153 -17.29 4.29 -9.99
N ILE A 154 -16.48 3.93 -10.99
CA ILE A 154 -15.19 3.29 -10.79
C ILE A 154 -14.15 4.39 -10.54
N ILE A 155 -13.52 4.32 -9.36
CA ILE A 155 -12.45 5.23 -8.94
C ILE A 155 -11.12 4.47 -8.83
N LEU A 156 -10.01 5.17 -8.61
CA LEU A 156 -8.68 4.56 -8.50
C LEU A 156 -8.63 3.42 -7.46
N ALA A 157 -9.32 3.59 -6.32
CA ALA A 157 -9.38 2.57 -5.27
C ALA A 157 -10.07 1.25 -5.71
N CYS A 158 -10.88 1.29 -6.78
CA CYS A 158 -11.52 0.11 -7.36
C CYS A 158 -10.67 -0.55 -8.46
N THR A 159 -9.42 -0.13 -8.69
CA THR A 159 -8.57 -0.69 -9.77
C THR A 159 -7.60 -1.77 -9.30
N ALA A 160 -7.69 -2.17 -8.02
CA ALA A 160 -6.73 -3.04 -7.33
C ALA A 160 -5.30 -2.48 -7.20
N ILE A 161 -5.01 -1.28 -7.72
CA ILE A 161 -3.64 -0.74 -7.83
C ILE A 161 -2.94 -0.62 -6.49
N GLU A 162 -3.67 -0.30 -5.42
CA GLU A 162 -3.12 -0.20 -4.06
C GLU A 162 -2.52 -1.53 -3.58
N SER A 163 -3.29 -2.61 -3.75
CA SER A 163 -2.84 -3.96 -3.37
C SER A 163 -1.74 -4.46 -4.31
N ILE A 164 -1.85 -4.21 -5.62
CA ILE A 164 -0.81 -4.57 -6.59
C ILE A 164 0.51 -3.86 -6.28
N ALA A 165 0.46 -2.57 -5.97
CA ALA A 165 1.63 -1.77 -5.62
C ALA A 165 2.28 -2.26 -4.32
N LEU A 166 1.48 -2.59 -3.30
CA LEU A 166 1.99 -3.16 -2.04
C LEU A 166 2.73 -4.48 -2.29
N PHE A 167 2.11 -5.44 -2.96
CA PHE A 167 2.71 -6.75 -3.21
C PHE A 167 3.92 -6.65 -4.14
N SER A 168 3.85 -5.85 -5.21
CA SER A 168 4.99 -5.63 -6.12
C SER A 168 6.17 -4.97 -5.39
N GLY A 169 5.90 -3.99 -4.53
CA GLY A 169 6.89 -3.33 -3.68
C GLY A 169 7.61 -4.33 -2.76
N LEU A 170 6.85 -5.15 -2.05
CA LEU A 170 7.41 -6.18 -1.15
C LEU A 170 8.23 -7.22 -1.92
N ILE A 171 7.70 -7.77 -3.01
CA ILE A 171 8.36 -8.80 -3.83
C ILE A 171 9.70 -8.29 -4.37
N VAL A 172 9.72 -7.09 -4.95
CA VAL A 172 10.95 -6.54 -5.57
C VAL A 172 11.96 -6.08 -4.52
N SER A 173 11.52 -5.74 -3.30
CA SER A 173 12.42 -5.27 -2.23
C SER A 173 13.27 -6.36 -1.58
N VAL A 174 12.89 -7.64 -1.72
CA VAL A 174 13.62 -8.76 -1.11
C VAL A 174 14.63 -9.39 -2.05
N LYS A 175 15.74 -9.85 -1.47
CA LYS A 175 16.78 -10.57 -2.21
C LYS A 175 16.42 -12.05 -2.29
N ALA A 176 15.84 -12.47 -3.41
CA ALA A 176 15.52 -13.86 -3.69
C ALA A 176 15.85 -14.22 -5.16
N PRO A 177 16.01 -15.51 -5.49
CA PRO A 177 16.16 -15.94 -6.88
C PRO A 177 14.97 -15.47 -7.74
N VAL A 178 15.24 -15.05 -8.97
CA VAL A 178 14.22 -14.50 -9.90
C VAL A 178 13.05 -15.47 -10.10
N SER A 179 13.30 -16.78 -10.07
CA SER A 179 12.24 -17.79 -10.15
C SER A 179 11.22 -17.67 -9.02
N LYS A 180 11.67 -17.44 -7.77
CA LYS A 180 10.78 -17.24 -6.62
C LYS A 180 10.07 -15.89 -6.68
N LEU A 181 10.75 -14.84 -7.13
CA LEU A 181 10.13 -13.53 -7.34
C LEU A 181 9.01 -13.61 -8.38
N PHE A 182 9.26 -14.29 -9.50
CA PHE A 182 8.26 -14.50 -10.54
C PHE A 182 7.08 -15.35 -10.05
N GLN A 183 7.34 -16.43 -9.29
CA GLN A 183 6.28 -17.22 -8.66
C GLN A 183 5.43 -16.38 -7.71
N ALA A 184 6.05 -15.61 -6.82
CA ALA A 184 5.35 -14.70 -5.91
C ALA A 184 4.53 -13.64 -6.66
N PHE A 185 5.06 -13.10 -7.76
CA PHE A 185 4.36 -12.17 -8.63
C PHE A 185 3.12 -12.83 -9.26
N MET A 186 3.26 -14.01 -9.85
CA MET A 186 2.17 -14.71 -10.53
C MET A 186 1.03 -15.12 -9.59
N VAL A 187 1.33 -15.49 -8.34
CA VAL A 187 0.29 -15.85 -7.35
C VAL A 187 -0.37 -14.64 -6.69
N SER A 188 0.19 -13.44 -6.86
CA SER A 188 -0.34 -12.22 -6.24
C SER A 188 -0.93 -11.28 -7.28
N VAL A 189 -0.12 -10.62 -8.11
CA VAL A 189 -0.55 -9.49 -8.94
C VAL A 189 -1.69 -9.85 -9.91
N PRO A 190 -1.58 -10.90 -10.75
CA PRO A 190 -2.69 -11.29 -11.63
C PRO A 190 -3.94 -11.73 -10.85
N VAL A 191 -3.75 -12.42 -9.71
CA VAL A 191 -4.85 -12.93 -8.89
C VAL A 191 -5.61 -11.77 -8.23
N ILE A 192 -4.89 -10.79 -7.67
CA ILE A 192 -5.45 -9.56 -7.11
C ILE A 192 -6.29 -8.83 -8.16
N TYR A 193 -5.75 -8.66 -9.37
CA TYR A 193 -6.45 -8.00 -10.46
C TYR A 193 -7.76 -8.72 -10.81
N ILE A 194 -7.70 -10.04 -11.03
CA ILE A 194 -8.88 -10.85 -11.38
C ILE A 194 -9.94 -10.79 -10.27
N LEU A 195 -9.53 -10.97 -9.01
CA LEU A 195 -10.45 -10.90 -7.86
C LEU A 195 -11.08 -9.51 -7.72
N ASN A 196 -10.34 -8.44 -8.04
CA ASN A 196 -10.88 -7.09 -8.04
C ASN A 196 -11.99 -6.93 -9.10
N ILE A 197 -11.78 -7.42 -10.32
CA ILE A 197 -12.83 -7.38 -11.35
C ILE A 197 -14.08 -8.13 -10.87
N PHE A 198 -13.93 -9.32 -10.29
CA PHE A 198 -15.08 -10.04 -9.71
C PHE A 198 -15.75 -9.28 -8.58
N ARG A 199 -14.97 -8.62 -7.72
CA ARG A 199 -15.48 -7.81 -6.61
C ARG A 199 -16.31 -6.63 -7.11
N ASP A 200 -15.87 -5.92 -8.13
CA ASP A 200 -16.61 -4.78 -8.67
C ASP A 200 -17.85 -5.23 -9.47
N VAL A 201 -17.74 -6.31 -10.24
CA VAL A 201 -18.90 -6.96 -10.90
C VAL A 201 -19.97 -7.36 -9.89
N PHE A 202 -19.57 -7.98 -8.78
CA PHE A 202 -20.48 -8.34 -7.69
C PHE A 202 -21.19 -7.10 -7.13
N VAL A 203 -20.47 -6.01 -6.86
CA VAL A 203 -21.06 -4.77 -6.34
C VAL A 203 -22.07 -4.18 -7.32
N ILE A 204 -21.76 -4.13 -8.62
CA ILE A 204 -22.67 -3.58 -9.65
C ILE A 204 -23.95 -4.41 -9.75
N ILE A 205 -23.85 -5.74 -9.78
CA ILE A 205 -25.03 -6.62 -9.84
C ILE A 205 -25.86 -6.48 -8.57
N ALA A 206 -25.24 -6.62 -7.40
CA ALA A 206 -25.94 -6.56 -6.12
C ALA A 206 -26.64 -5.21 -5.90
N TYR A 207 -26.02 -4.11 -6.36
CA TYR A 207 -26.62 -2.79 -6.30
C TYR A 207 -27.73 -2.62 -7.34
N GLY A 208 -27.53 -3.00 -8.60
CA GLY A 208 -28.56 -2.83 -9.64
C GLY A 208 -29.79 -3.72 -9.44
N ASP A 209 -29.63 -4.94 -8.96
CA ASP A 209 -30.74 -5.85 -8.63
C ASP A 209 -31.31 -5.59 -7.22
N GLN A 210 -30.75 -4.65 -6.47
CA GLN A 210 -31.17 -4.30 -5.11
C GLN A 210 -31.25 -5.52 -4.17
N TRP A 211 -30.22 -6.39 -4.18
CA TRP A 211 -30.20 -7.63 -3.39
C TRP A 211 -30.43 -7.42 -1.89
N PHE A 212 -30.12 -6.23 -1.37
CA PHE A 212 -30.28 -5.86 0.03
C PHE A 212 -31.18 -4.62 0.23
N GLY A 213 -32.00 -4.25 -0.77
CA GLY A 213 -32.85 -3.06 -0.72
C GLY A 213 -32.09 -1.75 -0.88
N ALA A 214 -32.60 -0.66 -0.28
CA ALA A 214 -32.05 0.69 -0.45
C ALA A 214 -30.55 0.82 -0.10
N GLU A 215 -30.08 0.03 0.88
CA GLU A 215 -28.69 0.02 1.34
C GLU A 215 -27.82 -1.00 0.57
N SER A 216 -28.25 -1.46 -0.61
CA SER A 216 -27.54 -2.49 -1.38
C SER A 216 -26.11 -2.10 -1.71
N PHE A 217 -25.85 -0.84 -2.04
CA PHE A 217 -24.49 -0.36 -2.29
C PHE A 217 -23.63 -0.45 -1.02
N GLU A 218 -24.13 0.03 0.11
CA GLU A 218 -23.41 0.03 1.39
C GLU A 218 -23.07 -1.40 1.83
N ILE A 219 -24.06 -2.30 1.79
CA ILE A 219 -23.88 -3.69 2.19
C ILE A 219 -22.95 -4.44 1.22
N ALA A 220 -23.13 -4.26 -0.09
CA ALA A 220 -22.28 -4.94 -1.07
C ALA A 220 -20.84 -4.41 -1.04
N HIS A 221 -20.65 -3.09 -1.06
CA HIS A 221 -19.33 -2.46 -1.20
C HIS A 221 -18.55 -2.37 0.12
N HIS A 222 -19.17 -1.82 1.17
CA HIS A 222 -18.48 -1.50 2.42
C HIS A 222 -18.42 -2.69 3.39
N MET A 223 -19.33 -3.64 3.29
CA MET A 223 -19.34 -4.84 4.12
C MET A 223 -18.82 -6.08 3.38
N ILE A 224 -19.57 -6.60 2.40
CA ILE A 224 -19.27 -7.91 1.80
C ILE A 224 -17.99 -7.87 0.97
N ALA A 225 -17.91 -6.97 0.00
CA ALA A 225 -16.76 -6.85 -0.89
C ALA A 225 -15.49 -6.50 -0.11
N LYS A 226 -15.57 -5.59 0.86
CA LYS A 226 -14.43 -5.20 1.69
C LYS A 226 -13.89 -6.37 2.52
N MET A 227 -14.77 -7.13 3.18
CA MET A 227 -14.38 -8.33 3.94
C MET A 227 -13.81 -9.43 3.02
N GLY A 228 -14.45 -9.66 1.86
CA GLY A 228 -13.99 -10.63 0.87
C GLY A 228 -12.60 -10.31 0.34
N SER A 229 -12.35 -9.05 -0.04
CA SER A 229 -11.03 -8.58 -0.46
C SER A 229 -10.00 -8.71 0.66
N ALA A 230 -10.33 -8.37 1.91
CA ALA A 230 -9.42 -8.53 3.04
C ALA A 230 -9.02 -10.00 3.26
N ALA A 231 -9.99 -10.93 3.21
CA ALA A 231 -9.73 -12.36 3.34
C ALA A 231 -8.85 -12.87 2.17
N ALA A 232 -9.14 -12.45 0.94
CA ALA A 232 -8.34 -12.81 -0.23
C ALA A 232 -6.90 -12.30 -0.11
N LEU A 233 -6.69 -11.05 0.29
CA LEU A 233 -5.37 -10.47 0.49
C LEU A 233 -4.59 -11.20 1.60
N PHE A 234 -5.26 -11.69 2.65
CA PHE A 234 -4.62 -12.49 3.68
C PHE A 234 -4.12 -13.84 3.11
N VAL A 235 -4.94 -14.53 2.31
CA VAL A 235 -4.56 -15.78 1.65
C VAL A 235 -3.40 -15.57 0.67
N ILE A 236 -3.46 -14.51 -0.14
CA ILE A 236 -2.39 -14.16 -1.09
C ILE A 236 -1.11 -13.78 -0.34
N GLY A 237 -1.24 -13.00 0.74
CA GLY A 237 -0.15 -12.67 1.66
C GLY A 237 0.56 -13.91 2.18
N TYR A 238 -0.21 -14.87 2.70
CA TYR A 238 0.32 -16.15 3.18
C TYR A 238 1.02 -16.94 2.07
N ALA A 239 0.45 -17.01 0.86
CA ALA A 239 1.07 -17.69 -0.28
C ALA A 239 2.41 -17.03 -0.67
N VAL A 240 2.45 -15.70 -0.73
CA VAL A 240 3.67 -14.93 -1.04
C VAL A 240 4.74 -15.14 0.03
N LEU A 241 4.38 -15.10 1.32
CA LEU A 241 5.29 -15.37 2.43
C LEU A 241 5.89 -16.79 2.37
N LYS A 242 5.08 -17.78 1.97
CA LYS A 242 5.55 -19.17 1.78
C LYS A 242 6.56 -19.30 0.64
N ILE A 243 6.43 -18.52 -0.42
CA ILE A 243 7.35 -18.51 -1.57
C ILE A 243 8.62 -17.72 -1.23
N LEU A 244 8.45 -16.56 -0.59
CA LEU A 244 9.50 -15.60 -0.22
C LEU A 244 9.64 -15.51 1.30
N PRO A 245 10.31 -16.48 1.95
CA PRO A 245 10.49 -16.47 3.39
C PRO A 245 11.30 -15.25 3.89
N GLN A 246 12.05 -14.58 3.01
CA GLN A 246 12.75 -13.32 3.32
C GLN A 246 11.81 -12.21 3.79
N LEU A 247 10.53 -12.28 3.42
CA LEU A 247 9.51 -11.36 3.92
C LEU A 247 9.14 -11.64 5.39
N PHE A 248 9.28 -12.87 5.89
CA PHE A 248 9.19 -13.13 7.33
C PHE A 248 10.34 -12.46 8.07
N ASP A 249 11.57 -12.56 7.55
CA ASP A 249 12.73 -11.88 8.16
C ASP A 249 12.54 -10.36 8.24
N LEU A 250 11.90 -9.76 7.21
CA LEU A 250 11.51 -8.35 7.21
C LEU A 250 10.52 -8.04 8.34
N ILE A 251 9.47 -8.85 8.50
CA ILE A 251 8.42 -8.65 9.50
C ILE A 251 9.00 -8.82 10.92
N ASP A 252 9.69 -9.92 11.17
CA ASP A 252 10.30 -10.21 12.48
C ASP A 252 11.37 -9.17 12.84
N GLY A 253 12.16 -8.75 11.86
CA GLY A 253 13.12 -7.67 12.00
C GLY A 253 12.47 -6.32 12.32
N LEU A 254 11.33 -6.01 11.72
CA LEU A 254 10.60 -4.77 12.01
C LEU A 254 9.99 -4.80 13.42
N VAL A 255 9.44 -5.94 13.84
CA VAL A 255 8.88 -6.12 15.19
C VAL A 255 9.99 -6.01 16.24
N SER A 256 11.13 -6.66 16.02
CA SER A 256 12.28 -6.60 16.93
C SER A 256 12.87 -5.20 17.01
N LEU A 257 13.04 -4.51 15.88
CA LEU A 257 13.47 -3.10 15.84
C LEU A 257 12.51 -2.20 16.63
N SER A 258 11.21 -2.35 16.42
CA SER A 258 10.19 -1.54 17.09
C SER A 258 10.22 -1.75 18.61
N ARG A 259 10.32 -3.01 19.06
CA ARG A 259 10.45 -3.35 20.49
C ARG A 259 11.74 -2.77 21.10
N PHE A 260 12.86 -2.89 20.39
CA PHE A 260 14.14 -2.35 20.83
C PHE A 260 14.07 -0.82 21.01
N ARG A 261 13.53 -0.09 20.02
CA ARG A 261 13.40 1.37 20.08
C ARG A 261 12.42 1.82 21.15
N LEU A 262 11.30 1.13 21.31
CA LEU A 262 10.35 1.43 22.38
C LEU A 262 10.99 1.30 23.75
N LYS A 263 11.74 0.21 23.98
CA LYS A 263 12.46 0.00 25.25
C LYS A 263 13.54 1.07 25.48
N ASP A 264 14.33 1.40 24.46
CA ASP A 264 15.38 2.43 24.54
C ASP A 264 14.81 3.81 24.92
N ILE A 265 13.63 4.16 24.39
CA ILE A 265 12.93 5.41 24.74
C ILE A 265 12.43 5.36 26.19
N ILE A 266 11.80 4.25 26.60
CA ILE A 266 11.30 4.08 27.97
C ILE A 266 12.46 4.16 28.98
N ASP A 267 13.57 3.49 28.72
CA ASP A 267 14.75 3.48 29.61
C ASP A 267 15.36 4.89 29.75
N LYS A 268 15.40 5.67 28.66
CA LYS A 268 15.84 7.08 28.67
C LYS A 268 14.89 7.98 29.48
N ILE A 269 13.58 7.79 29.35
CA ILE A 269 12.58 8.57 30.11
C ILE A 269 12.62 8.21 31.60
N ALA A 270 12.84 6.93 31.92
CA ALA A 270 12.92 6.43 33.29
C ALA A 270 14.24 6.81 34.01
N GLY A 271 15.21 7.42 33.31
CA GLY A 271 16.51 7.78 33.89
C GLY A 271 17.43 6.59 34.17
N ASN A 272 17.20 5.44 33.53
CA ASN A 272 17.99 4.21 33.74
C ASN A 272 19.28 4.15 32.91
N ARG A 273 19.87 5.29 32.52
CA ARG A 273 21.15 5.39 31.83
C ARG A 273 22.02 6.51 32.35
#